data_AF-A0A3E0P2R1-F1
#
_entry.id   AF-A0A3E0P2R1-F1
#
_cell.length_a   1.000
_cell.length_b   1.000
_cell.length_c   1.000
_cell.angle_alpha   90.00
_cell.angle_beta   90.00
_cell.angle_gamma   90.00
#
_symmetry.space_group_name_H-M   'P 1'
#
loop_
_entity.id
_entity.type
_entity.pdbx_description
1 polymer ?
#
loop_
_entity_poly.entity_id
_entity_poly.type
_entity_poly.pdbx_seq_one_letter_code
_entity_poly.pdbx_strand_id
1 'polypeptide(L)'
;MRHPLETALALSLKALLLFGLPLSALFLILRSPQGSDELFVYSLTHLLVLQVITYLLVRQLAKLLDDTWFVGTKHPWLASSASLIALATGFAALLTIATAAAARYDVSMQYLQLLSSLDIAWVVSTLYIGARSLWGQLWGDVAAVALILACVASIAVYLAVVGFGPGGEWVVDGRSMLTIVLPSDVMAAVISVTTLLVASSRQPSVHLKPQS
;
A
#
# COMPACT_ATOMS: atom_id res chain seq x y z
N MET A 1 -9.68 -28.42 -3.85
CA MET A 1 -9.55 -27.08 -3.25
C MET A 1 -8.50 -26.33 -4.04
N ARG A 2 -8.75 -25.09 -4.48
CA ARG A 2 -7.73 -24.29 -5.19
C ARG A 2 -6.65 -23.86 -4.21
N HIS A 3 -5.41 -23.77 -4.67
CA HIS A 3 -4.29 -23.41 -3.81
C HIS A 3 -4.47 -21.94 -3.34
N PRO A 4 -4.23 -21.58 -2.07
CA PRO A 4 -4.45 -20.21 -1.57
C PRO A 4 -3.73 -19.13 -2.38
N LEU A 5 -2.54 -19.44 -2.89
CA LEU A 5 -1.78 -18.58 -3.80
C LEU A 5 -2.54 -18.28 -5.11
N GLU A 6 -3.16 -19.27 -5.73
CA GLU A 6 -3.96 -19.08 -6.96
C GLU A 6 -5.16 -18.19 -6.67
N THR A 7 -5.81 -18.38 -5.53
CA THR A 7 -6.92 -17.53 -5.10
C THR A 7 -6.45 -16.09 -4.86
N ALA A 8 -5.30 -15.89 -4.23
CA ALA A 8 -4.74 -14.56 -3.99
C ALA A 8 -4.42 -13.83 -5.30
N LEU A 9 -3.80 -14.52 -6.26
CA LEU A 9 -3.52 -13.99 -7.60
C LEU A 9 -4.82 -13.66 -8.35
N ALA A 10 -5.80 -14.55 -8.32
CA ALA A 10 -7.08 -14.33 -8.98
C ALA A 10 -7.85 -13.15 -8.38
N LEU A 11 -7.84 -12.99 -7.04
CA LEU A 11 -8.45 -11.83 -6.37
C LEU A 11 -7.74 -10.54 -6.73
N SER A 12 -6.40 -10.53 -6.76
CA SER A 12 -5.61 -9.35 -7.13
C SER A 12 -5.84 -8.96 -8.59
N LEU A 13 -5.85 -9.93 -9.50
CA LEU A 13 -6.18 -9.68 -10.92
C LEU A 13 -7.61 -9.17 -11.07
N LYS A 14 -8.58 -9.78 -10.40
CA LYS A 14 -9.98 -9.32 -10.41
C LYS A 14 -10.09 -7.89 -9.91
N ALA A 15 -9.41 -7.55 -8.81
CA ALA A 15 -9.38 -6.18 -8.28
C ALA A 15 -8.75 -5.21 -9.29
N LEU A 16 -7.69 -5.61 -9.99
CA LEU A 16 -7.02 -4.77 -10.99
C LEU A 16 -7.94 -4.48 -12.16
N LEU A 17 -8.70 -5.49 -12.61
CA LEU A 17 -9.68 -5.32 -13.68
C LEU A 17 -10.89 -4.49 -13.23
N LEU A 18 -11.39 -4.73 -12.02
CA LEU A 18 -12.59 -4.08 -11.48
C LEU A 18 -12.35 -2.61 -11.10
N PHE A 19 -11.19 -2.29 -10.54
CA PHE A 19 -10.87 -0.94 -10.07
C PHE A 19 -9.91 -0.22 -11.00
N GLY A 20 -8.87 -0.90 -11.49
CA GLY A 20 -7.83 -0.29 -12.30
C GLY A 20 -8.31 0.18 -13.68
N LEU A 21 -9.10 -0.63 -14.39
CA LEU A 21 -9.63 -0.21 -15.69
C LEU A 21 -10.60 0.97 -15.56
N PRO A 22 -11.65 0.94 -14.70
CA PRO A 22 -12.55 2.08 -14.58
C PRO A 22 -11.87 3.33 -14.04
N LEU A 23 -10.95 3.19 -13.07
CA LEU A 23 -10.23 4.33 -12.52
C LEU A 23 -9.31 4.96 -13.57
N SER A 24 -8.61 4.15 -14.36
CA SER A 24 -7.78 4.65 -15.47
C SER A 24 -8.65 5.33 -16.55
N ALA A 25 -9.79 4.72 -16.91
CA ALA A 25 -10.72 5.32 -17.86
C ALA A 25 -11.28 6.66 -17.37
N LEU A 26 -11.61 6.76 -16.08
CA LEU A 26 -12.01 8.02 -15.45
C LEU A 26 -10.91 9.07 -15.58
N PHE A 27 -9.66 8.72 -15.26
CA PHE A 27 -8.52 9.63 -15.36
C PHE A 27 -8.23 10.09 -16.81
N LEU A 28 -8.50 9.25 -17.81
CA LEU A 28 -8.41 9.64 -19.21
C LEU A 28 -9.46 10.70 -19.60
N ILE A 29 -10.67 10.60 -19.04
CA ILE A 29 -11.79 11.50 -19.33
C ILE A 29 -11.65 12.82 -18.57
N LEU A 30 -11.15 12.77 -17.33
CA LEU A 30 -10.95 13.95 -16.51
C LEU A 30 -9.88 14.87 -17.16
N ARG A 31 -10.18 16.17 -17.16
CA ARG A 31 -9.23 17.18 -17.61
C ARG A 31 -8.03 17.18 -16.68
N SER A 32 -6.82 17.20 -17.25
CA SER A 32 -5.59 17.34 -16.47
C SER A 32 -5.60 18.71 -15.75
N PRO A 33 -5.31 18.76 -14.44
CA PRO A 33 -5.24 20.00 -13.68
C PRO A 33 -4.22 20.96 -14.30
N GLN A 34 -4.52 22.27 -14.30
CA GLN A 34 -3.65 23.28 -14.92
C GLN A 34 -2.99 24.20 -13.89
N GLY A 35 -3.57 24.34 -12.69
CA GLY A 35 -3.00 25.10 -11.59
C GLY A 35 -2.24 24.24 -10.58
N SER A 36 -1.30 24.84 -9.84
CA SER A 36 -0.59 24.19 -8.73
C SER A 36 -1.53 23.66 -7.67
N ASP A 37 -2.56 24.43 -7.31
CA ASP A 37 -3.52 24.08 -6.25
C ASP A 37 -4.45 22.96 -6.71
N GLU A 38 -4.84 22.96 -7.98
CA GLU A 38 -5.62 21.88 -8.57
C GLU A 38 -4.79 20.59 -8.61
N LEU A 39 -3.52 20.67 -9.02
CA LEU A 39 -2.61 19.53 -9.06
C LEU A 39 -2.33 18.98 -7.66
N PHE A 40 -2.22 19.85 -6.65
CA PHE A 40 -2.11 19.46 -5.25
C PHE A 40 -3.29 18.59 -4.82
N VAL A 41 -4.52 19.10 -4.95
CA VAL A 41 -5.73 18.39 -4.52
C VAL A 41 -5.92 17.11 -5.34
N TYR A 42 -5.70 17.19 -6.64
CA TYR A 42 -5.89 16.08 -7.56
C TYR A 42 -4.90 14.94 -7.27
N SER A 43 -3.62 15.24 -7.08
CA SER A 43 -2.59 14.25 -6.78
C SER A 43 -2.78 13.58 -5.41
N LEU A 44 -3.20 14.33 -4.39
CA LEU A 44 -3.51 13.77 -3.06
C LEU A 44 -4.78 12.92 -3.08
N THR A 45 -5.82 13.37 -3.80
CA THR A 45 -7.06 12.60 -3.97
C THR A 45 -6.78 11.30 -4.70
N HIS A 46 -5.97 11.35 -5.76
CA HIS A 46 -5.54 10.17 -6.50
C HIS A 46 -4.79 9.20 -5.60
N LEU A 47 -3.78 9.68 -4.85
CA LEU A 47 -3.04 8.85 -3.90
C LEU A 47 -3.98 8.21 -2.86
N LEU A 48 -4.90 8.98 -2.27
CA LEU A 48 -5.86 8.48 -1.28
C LEU A 48 -6.75 7.37 -1.87
N VAL A 49 -7.28 7.55 -3.09
CA VAL A 49 -8.09 6.54 -3.78
C VAL A 49 -7.27 5.26 -4.02
N LEU A 50 -6.02 5.39 -4.45
CA LEU A 50 -5.11 4.24 -4.63
C LEU A 50 -4.93 3.47 -3.32
N GLN A 51 -4.71 4.18 -2.21
CA GLN A 51 -4.50 3.55 -0.90
C GLN A 51 -5.78 2.89 -0.37
N VAL A 52 -6.95 3.48 -0.59
CA VAL A 52 -8.23 2.84 -0.23
C VAL A 52 -8.43 1.54 -1.00
N ILE A 53 -8.17 1.53 -2.32
CA ILE A 53 -8.32 0.31 -3.14
C ILE A 53 -7.34 -0.77 -2.70
N THR A 54 -6.07 -0.39 -2.48
CA THR A 54 -5.03 -1.31 -1.99
C THR A 54 -5.39 -1.89 -0.63
N TYR A 55 -5.84 -1.05 0.31
CA TYR A 55 -6.31 -1.50 1.61
C TYR A 55 -7.49 -2.47 1.52
N LEU A 56 -8.48 -2.20 0.66
CA LEU A 56 -9.60 -3.12 0.46
C LEU A 56 -9.13 -4.47 -0.10
N LEU A 57 -8.14 -4.48 -0.99
CA LEU A 57 -7.51 -5.71 -1.47
C LEU A 57 -6.81 -6.45 -0.33
N VAL A 58 -5.97 -5.78 0.45
CA VAL A 58 -5.28 -6.36 1.61
C VAL A 58 -6.28 -6.97 2.59
N ARG A 59 -7.37 -6.26 2.88
CA ARG A 59 -8.44 -6.72 3.78
C ARG A 59 -9.08 -8.02 3.30
N GLN A 60 -9.25 -8.19 1.98
CA GLN A 60 -9.74 -9.44 1.39
C GLN A 60 -8.67 -10.54 1.41
N LEU A 61 -7.44 -10.21 0.99
CA LEU A 61 -6.33 -11.15 0.91
C LEU A 61 -5.94 -11.70 2.29
N ALA A 62 -5.96 -10.89 3.33
CA ALA A 62 -5.58 -11.31 4.67
C ALA A 62 -6.46 -12.46 5.19
N LYS A 63 -7.71 -12.60 4.72
CA LYS A 63 -8.56 -13.74 5.08
C LYS A 63 -7.98 -15.08 4.65
N LEU A 64 -7.07 -15.08 3.67
CA LEU A 64 -6.36 -16.27 3.22
C LEU A 64 -5.19 -16.65 4.14
N LEU A 65 -4.81 -15.81 5.11
CA LEU A 65 -3.79 -16.15 6.11
C LEU A 65 -4.29 -17.14 7.17
N ASP A 66 -5.60 -17.40 7.20
CA ASP A 66 -6.18 -18.39 8.08
C ASP A 66 -5.78 -19.82 7.62
N ASP A 67 -5.39 -19.98 6.35
CA ASP A 67 -4.82 -21.21 5.78
C ASP A 67 -3.28 -21.08 5.64
N THR A 68 -2.52 -22.12 6.03
CA THR A 68 -1.05 -22.11 5.86
C THR A 68 -0.64 -22.43 4.43
N TRP A 69 0.04 -21.51 3.75
CA TRP A 69 0.44 -21.67 2.33
C TRP A 69 1.78 -22.39 2.18
N PHE A 70 2.69 -22.16 3.13
CA PHE A 70 4.08 -22.62 3.06
C PHE A 70 4.33 -23.74 4.08
N VAL A 71 3.81 -24.94 3.77
CA VAL A 71 4.08 -26.16 4.55
C VAL A 71 5.57 -26.51 4.41
N GLY A 72 6.26 -26.80 5.52
CA GLY A 72 7.69 -27.14 5.51
C GLY A 72 8.65 -26.00 5.87
N THR A 73 8.15 -24.79 6.15
CA THR A 73 8.97 -23.66 6.61
C THR A 73 8.94 -23.50 8.12
N LYS A 74 10.01 -22.91 8.71
CA LYS A 74 10.07 -22.64 10.17
C LYS A 74 9.03 -21.60 10.63
N HIS A 75 8.67 -20.67 9.75
CA HIS A 75 7.74 -19.56 10.04
C HIS A 75 6.67 -19.44 8.94
N PRO A 76 5.75 -20.41 8.84
CA PRO A 76 4.80 -20.50 7.72
C PRO A 76 3.88 -19.29 7.62
N TRP A 77 3.38 -18.80 8.76
CA TRP A 77 2.51 -17.62 8.81
C TRP A 77 3.23 -16.35 8.34
N LEU A 78 4.50 -16.17 8.74
CA LEU A 78 5.29 -15.02 8.33
C LEU A 78 5.58 -15.05 6.83
N ALA A 79 5.89 -16.23 6.27
CA ALA A 79 6.08 -16.40 4.83
C ALA A 79 4.79 -16.09 4.03
N SER A 80 3.64 -16.57 4.49
CA SER A 80 2.33 -16.23 3.90
C SER A 80 2.04 -14.72 3.99
N SER A 81 2.29 -14.12 5.14
CA SER A 81 2.10 -12.68 5.36
C SER A 81 3.00 -11.84 4.46
N ALA A 82 4.30 -12.16 4.38
CA ALA A 82 5.24 -11.49 3.51
C ALA A 82 4.84 -11.59 2.03
N SER A 83 4.36 -12.76 1.59
CA SER A 83 3.88 -12.98 0.22
C SER A 83 2.67 -12.11 -0.10
N LEU A 84 1.73 -11.98 0.84
CA LEU A 84 0.57 -11.11 0.67
C LEU A 84 0.92 -9.63 0.68
N ILE A 85 1.85 -9.21 1.55
CA ILE A 85 2.35 -7.83 1.58
C ILE A 85 3.03 -7.50 0.25
N ALA A 86 3.88 -8.39 -0.26
CA ALA A 86 4.53 -8.22 -1.55
C ALA A 86 3.51 -8.14 -2.70
N LEU A 87 2.48 -8.99 -2.69
CA LEU A 87 1.42 -8.99 -3.69
C LEU A 87 0.60 -7.69 -3.65
N ALA A 88 0.20 -7.21 -2.48
CA ALA A 88 -0.54 -5.97 -2.31
C ALA A 88 0.30 -4.74 -2.73
N THR A 89 1.59 -4.74 -2.39
CA THR A 89 2.53 -3.68 -2.77
C THR A 89 2.74 -3.65 -4.29
N GLY A 90 2.95 -4.82 -4.91
CA GLY A 90 3.05 -4.94 -6.36
C GLY A 90 1.76 -4.55 -7.09
N PHE A 91 0.59 -4.89 -6.53
CA PHE A 91 -0.70 -4.43 -7.02
C PHE A 91 -0.80 -2.89 -6.98
N ALA A 92 -0.45 -2.28 -5.85
CA ALA A 92 -0.43 -0.82 -5.70
C ALA A 92 0.47 -0.17 -6.75
N ALA A 93 1.66 -0.75 -7.00
CA ALA A 93 2.59 -0.28 -8.03
C ALA A 93 1.96 -0.27 -9.42
N LEU A 94 1.37 -1.41 -9.84
CA LEU A 94 0.74 -1.56 -11.15
C LEU A 94 -0.45 -0.60 -11.32
N LEU A 95 -1.30 -0.52 -10.31
CA LEU A 95 -2.45 0.38 -10.32
C LEU A 95 -2.02 1.84 -10.40
N THR A 96 -0.97 2.21 -9.67
CA THR A 96 -0.43 3.57 -9.66
C THR A 96 0.17 3.94 -11.00
N ILE A 97 1.01 3.08 -11.59
CA ILE A 97 1.59 3.34 -12.92
C ILE A 97 0.49 3.52 -13.97
N ALA A 98 -0.48 2.60 -14.02
CA ALA A 98 -1.56 2.66 -15.00
C ALA A 98 -2.40 3.94 -14.86
N THR A 99 -2.77 4.30 -13.63
CA THR A 99 -3.62 5.46 -13.37
C THR A 99 -2.87 6.79 -13.44
N ALA A 100 -1.60 6.84 -13.06
CA ALA A 100 -0.75 8.03 -13.19
C ALA A 100 -0.43 8.35 -14.66
N ALA A 101 -0.20 7.33 -15.48
CA ALA A 101 -0.08 7.49 -16.93
C ALA A 101 -1.41 7.96 -17.55
N ALA A 102 -2.54 7.38 -17.13
CA ALA A 102 -3.87 7.81 -17.58
C ALA A 102 -4.20 9.26 -17.16
N ALA A 103 -3.77 9.68 -15.98
CA ALA A 103 -3.89 11.04 -15.48
C ALA A 103 -2.98 12.04 -16.23
N ARG A 104 -2.06 11.55 -17.08
CA ARG A 104 -1.11 12.36 -17.86
C ARG A 104 -0.22 13.25 -16.98
N TYR A 105 0.17 12.74 -15.81
CA TYR A 105 1.16 13.42 -14.99
C TYR A 105 2.50 13.51 -15.69
N ASP A 106 3.26 14.56 -15.38
CA ASP A 106 4.69 14.60 -15.69
C ASP A 106 5.42 13.38 -15.08
N VAL A 107 6.53 12.97 -15.69
CA VAL A 107 7.31 11.81 -15.25
C VAL A 107 7.72 11.90 -13.78
N SER A 108 8.11 13.10 -13.33
CA SER A 108 8.47 13.33 -11.92
C SER A 108 7.29 13.10 -10.97
N MET A 109 6.08 13.48 -11.39
CA MET A 109 4.84 13.26 -10.63
C MET A 109 4.38 11.81 -10.67
N GLN A 110 4.54 11.11 -11.80
CA GLN A 110 4.30 9.66 -11.87
C GLN A 110 5.23 8.91 -10.90
N TYR A 111 6.49 9.33 -10.82
CA TYR A 111 7.47 8.76 -9.90
C TYR A 111 7.13 9.05 -8.43
N LEU A 112 6.73 10.29 -8.11
CA LEU A 112 6.26 10.66 -6.77
C LEU A 112 5.07 9.80 -6.34
N GLN A 113 4.06 9.65 -7.22
CA GLN A 113 2.88 8.83 -6.94
C GLN A 113 3.26 7.37 -6.72
N LEU A 114 4.14 6.82 -7.55
CA LEU A 114 4.62 5.45 -7.41
C LEU A 114 5.36 5.22 -6.09
N LEU A 115 6.33 6.08 -5.75
CA LEU A 115 7.07 5.97 -4.49
C LEU A 115 6.16 6.09 -3.28
N SER A 116 5.30 7.11 -3.28
CA SER A 116 4.33 7.35 -2.20
C SER A 116 3.38 6.17 -2.04
N SER A 117 2.88 5.65 -3.16
CA SER A 117 1.92 4.55 -3.14
C SER A 117 2.55 3.25 -2.68
N LEU A 118 3.78 2.96 -3.12
CA LEU A 118 4.55 1.82 -2.66
C LEU A 118 4.79 1.91 -1.16
N ASP A 119 5.29 3.06 -0.69
CA ASP A 119 5.65 3.25 0.71
C ASP A 119 4.44 3.04 1.63
N ILE A 120 3.31 3.66 1.30
CA ILE A 120 2.08 3.49 2.07
C ILE A 120 1.56 2.05 1.99
N ALA A 121 1.53 1.46 0.79
CA ALA A 121 0.97 0.14 0.58
C ALA A 121 1.65 -0.93 1.44
N TRP A 122 2.99 -0.94 1.50
CA TRP A 122 3.70 -1.97 2.25
C TRP A 122 3.53 -1.78 3.76
N VAL A 123 3.64 -0.54 4.30
CA VAL A 123 3.47 -0.29 5.74
C VAL A 123 2.04 -0.55 6.20
N VAL A 124 1.04 -0.16 5.41
CA VAL A 124 -0.37 -0.38 5.73
C VAL A 124 -0.72 -1.85 5.67
N SER A 125 -0.23 -2.57 4.64
CA SER A 125 -0.44 -4.02 4.54
C SER A 125 0.15 -4.76 5.75
N THR A 126 1.38 -4.40 6.09
CA THR A 126 2.13 -4.96 7.22
C THR A 126 1.41 -4.69 8.54
N LEU A 127 1.01 -3.44 8.79
CA LEU A 127 0.31 -3.06 10.02
C LEU A 127 -1.05 -3.73 10.11
N TYR A 128 -1.84 -3.71 9.03
CA TYR A 128 -3.17 -4.31 9.01
C TYR A 128 -3.10 -5.80 9.34
N ILE A 129 -2.19 -6.55 8.68
CA ILE A 129 -2.04 -8.00 8.91
C ILE A 129 -1.61 -8.28 10.35
N GLY A 130 -0.59 -7.56 10.86
CA GLY A 130 -0.12 -7.72 12.23
C GLY A 130 -1.20 -7.37 13.27
N ALA A 131 -1.81 -6.20 13.14
CA ALA A 131 -2.84 -5.72 14.06
C ALA A 131 -4.10 -6.60 14.03
N ARG A 132 -4.54 -7.04 12.84
CA ARG A 132 -5.65 -8.00 12.70
C ARG A 132 -5.34 -9.29 13.44
N SER A 133 -4.12 -9.81 13.32
CA SER A 133 -3.72 -11.04 14.00
C SER A 133 -3.63 -10.89 15.52
N LEU A 134 -3.28 -9.71 16.03
CA LEU A 134 -3.10 -9.48 17.47
C LEU A 134 -4.40 -9.11 18.18
N TRP A 135 -5.20 -8.25 17.56
CA TRP A 135 -6.33 -7.59 18.21
C TRP A 135 -7.65 -7.79 17.44
N GLY A 136 -7.64 -8.51 16.31
CA GLY A 136 -8.81 -8.77 15.50
C GLY A 136 -9.05 -7.72 14.42
N GLN A 137 -10.06 -7.99 13.57
CA GLN A 137 -10.29 -7.25 12.33
C GLN A 137 -10.56 -5.75 12.55
N LEU A 138 -11.34 -5.37 13.56
CA LEU A 138 -11.68 -3.98 13.83
C LEU A 138 -10.42 -3.13 14.08
N TRP A 139 -9.50 -3.61 14.92
CA TRP A 139 -8.27 -2.90 15.22
C TRP A 139 -7.30 -2.87 14.04
N GLY A 140 -7.29 -3.94 13.23
CA GLY A 140 -6.62 -3.91 11.93
C GLY A 140 -7.15 -2.79 11.03
N ASP A 141 -8.48 -2.72 10.86
CA ASP A 141 -9.15 -1.72 10.02
C ASP A 141 -8.84 -0.28 10.53
N VAL A 142 -8.95 -0.04 11.84
CA VAL A 142 -8.64 1.28 12.46
C VAL A 142 -7.17 1.66 12.27
N ALA A 143 -6.24 0.74 12.54
CA ALA A 143 -4.81 1.01 12.41
C ALA A 143 -4.40 1.31 10.96
N ALA A 144 -4.95 0.56 10.00
CA ALA A 144 -4.71 0.78 8.58
C ALA A 144 -5.22 2.16 8.12
N VAL A 145 -6.46 2.52 8.46
CA VAL A 145 -7.05 3.81 8.08
C VAL A 145 -6.27 4.97 8.70
N ALA A 146 -5.93 4.87 9.99
CA ALA A 146 -5.14 5.89 10.66
C ALA A 146 -3.77 6.08 9.98
N LEU A 147 -3.11 4.98 9.60
CA LEU A 147 -1.80 5.05 8.94
C LEU A 147 -1.89 5.63 7.52
N ILE A 148 -2.90 5.25 6.73
CA ILE A 148 -3.14 5.86 5.40
C ILE A 148 -3.28 7.38 5.54
N LEU A 149 -4.13 7.84 6.47
CA LEU A 149 -4.36 9.27 6.66
C LEU A 149 -3.09 9.99 7.12
N ALA A 150 -2.31 9.39 8.03
CA ALA A 150 -1.05 9.97 8.50
C ALA A 150 -0.02 10.09 7.38
N CYS A 151 0.17 9.06 6.55
CA CYS A 151 1.13 9.10 5.45
C CYS A 151 0.69 10.07 4.33
N VAL A 152 -0.60 10.07 3.97
CA VAL A 152 -1.13 11.04 2.98
C VAL A 152 -1.00 12.47 3.51
N ALA A 153 -1.26 12.71 4.79
CA ALA A 153 -1.07 14.02 5.41
C ALA A 153 0.41 14.45 5.42
N SER A 154 1.34 13.53 5.70
CA SER A 154 2.79 13.78 5.63
C SER A 154 3.22 14.26 4.24
N ILE A 155 2.76 13.56 3.19
CA ILE A 155 3.01 13.95 1.79
C ILE A 155 2.33 15.28 1.46
N ALA A 156 1.11 15.52 1.95
CA ALA A 156 0.40 16.78 1.74
C ALA A 156 1.16 17.97 2.34
N VAL A 157 1.69 17.83 3.57
CA VAL A 157 2.52 18.87 4.20
C VAL A 157 3.79 19.10 3.41
N TYR A 158 4.46 18.04 2.96
CA TYR A 158 5.65 18.17 2.11
C TYR A 158 5.36 18.92 0.81
N LEU A 159 4.31 18.53 0.08
CA LEU A 159 3.89 19.17 -1.16
C LEU A 159 3.44 20.62 -0.97
N ALA A 160 2.87 20.96 0.20
CA ALA A 160 2.53 22.34 0.54
C ALA A 160 3.78 23.22 0.76
N VAL A 161 4.92 22.62 1.12
CA VAL A 161 6.20 23.33 1.31
C VAL A 161 6.97 23.47 -0.01
N VAL A 162 7.08 22.39 -0.79
CA VAL A 162 7.91 22.40 -2.02
C VAL A 162 7.15 22.85 -3.27
N GLY A 163 5.83 22.66 -3.29
CA GLY A 163 4.97 23.00 -4.42
C GLY A 163 5.24 22.16 -5.68
N PHE A 164 4.79 22.72 -6.81
CA PHE A 164 4.96 22.15 -8.14
C PHE A 164 5.62 23.18 -9.06
N GLY A 165 6.38 22.71 -10.04
CA GLY A 165 6.99 23.58 -11.03
C GLY A 165 5.99 24.05 -12.10
N PRO A 166 6.41 24.96 -13.01
CA PRO A 166 5.52 25.58 -13.99
C PRO A 166 4.85 24.60 -14.99
N GLY A 167 5.46 23.44 -15.23
CA GLY A 167 4.92 22.37 -16.07
C GLY A 167 4.13 21.31 -15.30
N GLY A 168 3.93 21.48 -13.99
CA GLY A 168 3.32 20.49 -13.11
C GLY A 168 4.30 19.42 -12.62
N GLU A 169 5.59 19.63 -12.80
CA GLU A 169 6.63 18.76 -12.27
C GLU A 169 6.69 18.81 -10.73
N TRP A 170 7.05 17.68 -10.14
CA TRP A 170 7.33 17.61 -8.71
C TRP A 170 8.66 18.31 -8.39
N VAL A 171 8.62 19.33 -7.53
CA VAL A 171 9.83 19.99 -7.03
C VAL A 171 10.38 19.21 -5.84
N VAL A 172 11.64 18.79 -5.92
CA VAL A 172 12.29 18.01 -4.86
C VAL A 172 13.15 18.92 -3.99
N ASP A 173 12.83 19.00 -2.70
CA ASP A 173 13.74 19.54 -1.69
C ASP A 173 14.15 18.45 -0.71
N GLY A 174 15.42 18.03 -0.81
CA GLY A 174 15.98 16.98 0.03
C GLY A 174 15.91 17.32 1.52
N ARG A 175 16.06 18.60 1.90
CA ARG A 175 15.98 19.00 3.32
C ARG A 175 14.58 18.81 3.86
N SER A 176 13.56 19.35 3.18
CA SER A 176 12.16 19.19 3.56
C SER A 176 11.74 17.72 3.59
N MET A 177 12.20 16.93 2.63
CA MET A 177 11.93 15.48 2.59
C MET A 177 12.50 14.77 3.83
N LEU A 178 13.73 15.10 4.24
CA LEU A 178 14.36 14.53 5.45
C LEU A 178 13.71 14.98 6.75
N THR A 179 13.12 16.18 6.81
CA THR A 179 12.53 16.73 8.04
C THR A 179 11.05 16.43 8.20
N ILE A 180 10.31 16.21 7.11
CA ILE A 180 8.85 16.07 7.11
C ILE A 180 8.45 14.62 6.84
N VAL A 181 8.92 14.08 5.70
CA VAL A 181 8.45 12.79 5.18
C VAL A 181 9.17 11.64 5.84
N LEU A 182 10.51 11.64 5.79
CA LEU A 182 11.33 10.52 6.26
C LEU A 182 11.07 10.12 7.74
N PRO A 183 10.94 11.04 8.71
CA PRO A 183 10.69 10.64 10.10
C PRO A 183 9.35 9.93 10.26
N SER A 184 8.33 10.38 9.52
CA SER A 184 6.99 9.79 9.52
C SER A 184 7.02 8.39 8.91
N ASP A 185 7.70 8.22 7.77
CA ASP A 185 7.81 6.93 7.06
C ASP A 185 8.61 5.91 7.88
N VAL A 186 9.71 6.34 8.51
CA VAL A 186 10.51 5.49 9.40
C VAL A 186 9.67 5.05 10.61
N MET A 187 8.91 5.96 11.22
CA MET A 187 8.05 5.61 12.35
C MET A 187 6.93 4.66 11.94
N ALA A 188 6.29 4.90 10.79
CA ALA A 188 5.29 4.01 10.19
C ALA A 188 5.88 2.61 9.98
N ALA A 189 7.05 2.51 9.33
CA ALA A 189 7.77 1.27 9.10
C ALA A 189 8.07 0.53 10.41
N VAL A 190 8.59 1.22 11.42
CA VAL A 190 8.92 0.62 12.73
C VAL A 190 7.67 0.07 13.41
N ILE A 191 6.58 0.84 13.45
CA ILE A 191 5.31 0.42 14.07
C ILE A 191 4.75 -0.81 13.34
N SER A 192 4.69 -0.75 12.01
CA SER A 192 4.17 -1.83 11.17
C SER A 192 4.96 -3.12 11.34
N VAL A 193 6.29 -3.06 11.17
CA VAL A 193 7.17 -4.23 11.28
C VAL A 193 7.13 -4.80 12.71
N THR A 194 7.21 -3.97 13.73
CA THR A 194 7.12 -4.43 15.13
C THR A 194 5.80 -5.15 15.39
N THR A 195 4.69 -4.58 14.93
CA THR A 195 3.36 -5.20 15.07
C THR A 195 3.30 -6.56 14.37
N LEU A 196 3.84 -6.67 13.15
CA LEU A 196 3.88 -7.94 12.42
C LEU A 196 4.76 -8.99 13.12
N LEU A 197 5.93 -8.60 13.64
CA LEU A 197 6.83 -9.51 14.35
C LEU A 197 6.23 -10.01 15.67
N VAL A 198 5.57 -9.13 16.42
CA VAL A 198 4.84 -9.50 17.64
C VAL A 198 3.64 -10.40 17.32
N ALA A 199 2.95 -10.18 16.19
CA ALA A 199 1.92 -11.09 15.71
C ALA A 199 2.50 -12.47 15.40
N SER A 200 3.61 -12.51 14.67
CA SER A 200 4.27 -13.76 14.28
C SER A 200 4.74 -14.58 15.47
N SER A 201 5.18 -13.95 16.56
CA SER A 201 5.67 -14.67 17.75
C SER A 201 4.55 -15.34 18.56
N ARG A 202 3.30 -14.92 18.36
CA ARG A 202 2.12 -15.53 18.99
C ARG A 202 1.49 -16.65 18.16
N GLN A 203 1.99 -16.90 16.95
CA GLN A 203 1.48 -17.97 16.10
C GLN A 203 2.06 -19.34 16.51
N PRO A 204 1.23 -20.40 16.59
CA PRO A 204 1.70 -21.73 16.98
C PRO A 204 2.74 -22.24 15.99
N SER A 205 3.89 -22.66 16.51
CA SER A 205 4.95 -23.26 15.70
C SER A 205 4.50 -24.64 15.23
N VAL A 206 4.28 -24.80 13.92
CA VAL A 206 4.01 -26.13 13.34
C VAL A 206 5.27 -26.96 13.52
N HIS A 207 5.26 -27.90 14.47
CA HIS A 207 6.34 -28.86 14.63
C HIS A 207 6.39 -29.73 13.37
N LEU A 208 7.40 -29.52 12.54
CA LEU A 208 7.70 -30.39 11.41
C LEU A 208 8.05 -31.77 11.98
N LYS A 209 7.12 -32.72 11.88
CA LYS A 209 7.47 -34.12 12.09
C LYS A 209 8.51 -34.48 11.03
N PRO A 210 9.68 -35.03 11.40
CA PRO A 210 10.61 -35.54 10.41
C PRO A 210 9.89 -36.60 9.58
N GLN A 211 9.87 -36.40 8.26
CA GLN A 211 9.44 -37.44 7.34
C GLN A 211 10.52 -38.52 7.39
N SER A 212 10.23 -39.60 8.11
CA SER A 212 10.99 -40.85 8.11
C SER A 212 10.77 -41.64 6.84
#